data_AF-A0A2M7RTV2-F1
#
_entry.id   AF-A0A2M7RTV2-F1
#
_cell.length_a   1.000
_cell.length_b   1.000
_cell.length_c   1.000
_cell.angle_alpha   90.00
_cell.angle_beta   90.00
_cell.angle_gamma   90.00
#
_symmetry.space_group_name_H-M   'P 1'
#
loop_
_entity.id
_entity.type
_entity.pdbx_description
1 polymer ?
#
loop_
_entity_poly.entity_id
_entity_poly.type
_entity_poly.pdbx_seq_one_letter_code
_entity_poly.pdbx_strand_id
1 'polypeptide(L)'
;PRNLSETAIITALFLPLNRGFKTAFFKLRERESLEFTSLTSAVVVDKNGKLKIALSGVDPKPVVIEGKIEDDKDLLIKKAIKAARAVDNDMYSRKYRREMISVYLKRSFEKLT
;
A
#
# COMPACT_ATOMS: atom_id res chain seq x y z
N PRO A 1 15.10 2.53 10.42
CA PRO A 1 16.44 2.44 9.79
C PRO A 1 16.61 1.06 9.13
N ARG A 2 17.06 1.00 7.88
CA ARG A 2 17.60 -0.26 7.36
C ARG A 2 19.01 -0.39 7.96
N ASN A 3 19.29 -1.52 8.61
CA ASN A 3 20.58 -1.80 9.23
C ASN A 3 21.62 -2.14 8.14
N LEU A 4 21.96 -1.15 7.31
CA LEU A 4 22.97 -1.25 6.26
C LEU A 4 24.19 -0.42 6.68
N SER A 5 25.40 -0.94 6.45
CA SER A 5 26.61 -0.15 6.62
C SER A 5 26.66 0.98 5.57
N GLU A 6 27.42 2.02 5.85
CA GLU A 6 27.60 3.16 4.92
C GLU A 6 28.19 2.74 3.57
N THR A 7 28.91 1.62 3.54
CA THR A 7 29.54 1.04 2.36
C THR A 7 28.75 -0.11 1.73
N ALA A 8 27.55 -0.42 2.25
CA ALA A 8 26.77 -1.55 1.75
C ALA A 8 26.23 -1.28 0.34
N ILE A 9 26.36 -2.29 -0.53
CA ILE A 9 25.77 -2.30 -1.87
C ILE A 9 24.65 -3.33 -1.90
N ILE A 10 23.44 -2.91 -2.27
CA ILE A 10 22.33 -3.84 -2.50
C ILE A 10 22.54 -4.49 -3.87
N THR A 11 22.86 -5.79 -3.89
CA THR A 11 23.17 -6.53 -5.12
C THR A 11 21.99 -7.31 -5.68
N ALA A 12 21.04 -7.71 -4.83
CA ALA A 12 19.90 -8.53 -5.23
C ALA A 12 18.66 -8.27 -4.38
N LEU A 13 17.49 -8.50 -4.99
CA LEU A 13 16.19 -8.59 -4.31
C LEU A 13 15.58 -9.95 -4.64
N PHE A 14 15.39 -10.78 -3.62
CA PHE A 14 14.81 -12.12 -3.79
C PHE A 14 13.29 -12.05 -3.72
N LEU A 15 12.63 -12.43 -4.81
CA LEU A 15 11.18 -12.48 -4.90
C LEU A 15 10.70 -13.95 -4.86
N PRO A 16 9.60 -14.26 -4.13
CA PRO A 16 9.06 -15.61 -4.07
C PRO A 16 8.23 -15.93 -5.33
N LEU A 17 8.90 -16.15 -6.46
CA LEU A 17 8.27 -16.35 -7.78
C LEU A 17 7.52 -17.69 -7.92
N ASN A 18 7.74 -18.63 -7.01
CA ASN A 18 7.06 -19.92 -6.96
C ASN A 18 5.67 -19.87 -6.29
N ARG A 19 5.07 -18.67 -6.19
CA ARG A 19 3.77 -18.44 -5.55
C ARG A 19 2.85 -17.64 -6.47
N GLY A 20 1.59 -18.06 -6.53
CA GLY A 20 0.52 -17.32 -7.20
C GLY A 20 -0.08 -16.27 -6.29
N PHE A 21 -0.38 -15.11 -6.85
CA PHE A 21 -0.95 -13.96 -6.15
C PHE A 21 -2.02 -13.29 -7.01
N LYS A 22 -3.17 -12.95 -6.41
CA LYS A 22 -4.06 -11.94 -6.97
C LYS A 22 -3.64 -10.57 -6.44
N THR A 23 -3.52 -9.58 -7.31
CA THR A 23 -3.01 -8.25 -6.93
C THR A 23 -3.88 -7.13 -7.46
N ALA A 24 -4.07 -6.08 -6.65
CA ALA A 24 -4.65 -4.81 -7.05
C ALA A 24 -3.69 -3.68 -6.71
N PHE A 25 -3.44 -2.80 -7.68
CA PHE A 25 -2.52 -1.68 -7.56
C PHE A 25 -3.20 -0.38 -7.99
N PHE A 26 -3.07 0.66 -7.17
CA PHE A 26 -3.61 1.99 -7.45
C PHE A 26 -2.59 3.05 -7.04
N LYS A 27 -2.47 4.11 -7.85
CA LYS A 27 -1.55 5.23 -7.60
C LYS A 27 -2.29 6.55 -7.79
N LEU A 28 -2.37 7.35 -6.73
CA LEU A 28 -2.93 8.70 -6.73
C LEU A 28 -1.89 9.68 -7.21
N ARG A 29 -2.24 10.40 -8.27
CA ARG A 29 -1.44 11.38 -9.00
C ARG A 29 -2.37 12.40 -9.64
N GLU A 30 -1.90 13.61 -9.89
CA GLU A 30 -2.66 14.61 -10.64
C GLU A 30 -2.72 14.24 -12.12
N ARG A 31 -1.65 13.65 -12.64
CA ARG A 31 -1.51 13.16 -14.02
C ARG A 31 -1.11 11.69 -14.04
N GLU A 32 -1.49 11.01 -15.12
CA GLU A 32 -1.29 9.56 -15.23
C GLU A 32 0.18 9.13 -15.34
N SER A 33 1.07 10.00 -15.81
CA SER A 33 2.48 9.71 -16.03
C SER A 33 3.41 10.73 -15.36
N LEU A 34 4.69 10.34 -15.17
CA LEU A 34 5.79 11.20 -14.72
C LEU A 34 5.70 11.83 -13.32
N GLU A 35 4.64 11.57 -12.55
CA GLU A 35 4.50 12.09 -11.19
C GLU A 35 4.87 11.10 -10.08
N PHE A 36 5.46 11.66 -9.02
CA PHE A 36 5.62 10.98 -7.74
C PHE A 36 4.26 10.63 -7.12
N THR A 37 4.27 9.65 -6.21
CA THR A 37 3.02 9.19 -5.60
C THR A 37 2.55 10.12 -4.49
N SER A 38 1.29 10.53 -4.52
CA SER A 38 0.61 11.15 -3.37
C SER A 38 0.02 10.10 -2.42
N LEU A 39 -0.35 8.94 -2.98
CA LEU A 39 -0.73 7.71 -2.29
C LEU A 39 -0.59 6.56 -3.29
N THR A 40 0.11 5.49 -2.92
CA THR A 40 0.08 4.22 -3.67
C THR A 40 -0.52 3.15 -2.76
N SER A 41 -1.42 2.34 -3.28
CA SER A 41 -1.95 1.15 -2.63
C SER A 41 -1.60 -0.09 -3.45
N ALA A 42 -1.00 -1.08 -2.80
CA ALA A 42 -0.81 -2.41 -3.34
C ALA A 42 -1.46 -3.42 -2.39
N VAL A 43 -2.43 -4.18 -2.88
CA VAL A 43 -3.10 -5.23 -2.11
C VAL A 43 -2.86 -6.56 -2.81
N VAL A 44 -2.42 -7.55 -2.06
CA VAL A 44 -2.15 -8.89 -2.56
C VAL A 44 -2.85 -9.93 -1.70
N VAL A 45 -3.39 -10.96 -2.36
CA VAL A 45 -3.94 -12.15 -1.72
C VAL A 45 -3.24 -13.37 -2.31
N ASP A 46 -2.76 -14.27 -1.46
CA ASP A 46 -2.18 -15.54 -1.90
C ASP A 46 -3.25 -16.64 -2.01
N LYS A 47 -2.83 -17.82 -2.52
CA LYS A 47 -3.71 -18.98 -2.68
C LYS A 47 -4.34 -19.51 -1.37
N ASN A 48 -3.79 -19.14 -0.22
CA ASN A 48 -4.29 -19.56 1.10
C ASN A 48 -5.18 -18.48 1.74
N GLY A 49 -5.54 -17.44 0.98
CA GLY A 49 -6.33 -16.31 1.49
C GLY A 49 -5.52 -15.31 2.33
N LYS A 50 -4.19 -15.45 2.45
CA LYS A 50 -3.37 -14.50 3.18
C LYS A 50 -3.33 -13.18 2.42
N LEU A 51 -3.74 -12.11 3.09
CA LEU A 51 -3.85 -10.77 2.55
C LEU A 51 -2.75 -9.87 3.09
N LYS A 52 -2.16 -9.05 2.20
CA LYS A 52 -1.21 -8.00 2.57
C LYS A 52 -1.54 -6.72 1.84
N ILE A 53 -1.63 -5.63 2.59
CA ILE A 53 -1.83 -4.27 2.09
C ILE A 53 -0.54 -3.51 2.33
N ALA A 54 -0.02 -2.84 1.30
CA ALA A 54 1.09 -1.91 1.40
C ALA A 54 0.66 -0.54 0.86
N LEU A 55 0.84 0.50 1.68
CA LEU A 55 0.59 1.89 1.30
C LEU A 55 1.91 2.68 1.27
N SER A 56 2.10 3.49 0.23
CA SER A 56 3.24 4.40 0.08
C SER A 56 2.78 5.83 -0.16
N GLY A 57 3.65 6.80 0.08
CA GLY A 57 3.37 8.23 -0.03
C GLY A 57 2.58 8.82 1.15
N VAL A 58 2.11 7.99 2.08
CA VAL A 58 1.30 8.41 3.24
C VAL A 58 2.02 8.29 4.59
N ASP A 59 3.30 7.94 4.57
CA ASP A 59 4.18 7.82 5.74
C ASP A 59 5.65 7.79 5.26
N PRO A 60 6.64 8.21 6.08
CA PRO A 60 8.06 8.09 5.73
C PRO A 60 8.52 6.66 5.38
N LYS A 61 7.86 5.63 5.92
CA LYS A 61 8.07 4.22 5.51
C LYS A 61 6.77 3.65 4.94
N PRO A 62 6.82 2.63 4.07
CA PRO A 62 5.60 1.95 3.64
C PRO A 62 4.79 1.45 4.84
N VAL A 63 3.49 1.77 4.86
CA VAL A 63 2.55 1.20 5.84
C VAL A 63 2.16 -0.18 5.35
N VAL A 64 2.38 -1.20 6.18
CA VAL A 64 2.06 -2.59 5.83
C VAL A 64 1.06 -3.14 6.84
N ILE A 65 -0.05 -3.66 6.33
CA ILE A 65 -1.09 -4.35 7.12
C ILE A 65 -1.19 -5.78 6.59
N GLU A 66 -1.17 -6.76 7.50
CA GLU A 66 -1.43 -8.17 7.16
C GLU A 66 -2.80 -8.59 7.71
N GLY A 67 -3.45 -9.51 7.02
CA GLY A 67 -4.74 -10.09 7.40
C GLY A 67 -5.08 -11.27 6.50
N LYS A 68 -6.36 -11.59 6.41
CA LYS A 68 -6.94 -12.58 5.48
C LYS A 68 -8.04 -11.96 4.62
N ILE A 69 -8.38 -12.59 3.50
CA ILE A 69 -9.40 -12.08 2.58
C ILE A 69 -10.82 -12.12 3.18
N GLU A 70 -11.05 -13.04 4.11
CA GLU A 70 -12.30 -13.19 4.87
C GLU A 70 -12.42 -12.23 6.07
N ASP A 71 -11.35 -11.51 6.43
CA ASP A 71 -11.40 -10.54 7.53
C ASP A 71 -12.34 -9.37 7.20
N ASP A 72 -12.83 -8.69 8.24
CA ASP A 72 -13.62 -7.48 8.11
C ASP A 72 -12.83 -6.38 7.37
N LYS A 73 -13.29 -6.08 6.15
CA LYS A 73 -12.71 -5.10 5.23
C LYS A 73 -12.68 -3.69 5.82
N ASP A 74 -13.70 -3.29 6.58
CA ASP A 74 -13.76 -1.97 7.21
C ASP A 74 -12.77 -1.85 8.37
N LEU A 75 -12.56 -2.93 9.13
CA LEU A 75 -11.51 -2.96 10.15
C LEU A 75 -10.11 -2.88 9.53
N LEU A 76 -9.86 -3.57 8.41
CA LEU A 76 -8.59 -3.46 7.67
C LEU A 76 -8.35 -2.04 7.17
N ILE A 77 -9.38 -1.38 6.61
CA ILE A 77 -9.31 0.02 6.16
C ILE A 77 -9.00 0.95 7.34
N LYS A 78 -9.71 0.81 8.46
CA LYS A 78 -9.46 1.60 9.68
C LYS A 78 -8.03 1.44 10.17
N LYS A 79 -7.49 0.20 10.21
CA LYS A 79 -6.09 -0.07 10.57
C LYS A 79 -5.12 0.64 9.64
N ALA A 80 -5.34 0.56 8.33
CA ALA A 80 -4.48 1.20 7.33
C ALA A 80 -4.47 2.75 7.48
N ILE A 81 -5.63 3.36 7.68
CA ILE A 81 -5.78 4.80 7.88
C ILE A 81 -5.15 5.26 9.20
N LYS A 82 -5.29 4.47 10.28
CA LYS A 82 -4.67 4.77 11.57
C LYS A 82 -3.15 4.73 11.50
N ALA A 83 -2.59 3.78 10.73
CA ALA A 83 -1.15 3.65 10.54
C ALA A 83 -0.55 4.70 9.58
N ALA A 84 -1.36 5.30 8.71
CA ALA A 84 -0.93 6.34 7.79
C ALA A 84 -0.75 7.71 8.47
N ARG A 85 0.48 8.23 8.53
CA ARG A 85 0.82 9.58 9.01
C ARG A 85 0.92 10.58 7.84
N ALA A 86 -0.15 10.65 7.03
CA ALA A 86 -0.22 11.60 5.93
C ALA A 86 -0.11 13.05 6.45
N VAL A 87 0.73 13.84 5.78
CA VAL A 87 0.90 15.29 5.95
C VAL A 87 0.20 16.07 4.83
N ASP A 88 -0.05 17.36 5.02
CA ASP A 88 -0.47 18.24 3.93
C ASP A 88 0.71 18.50 2.97
N ASN A 89 0.42 18.69 1.69
CA ASN A 89 1.38 19.16 0.69
C ASN A 89 0.64 19.94 -0.41
N ASP A 90 1.42 20.54 -1.32
CA ASP A 90 0.90 21.40 -2.40
C ASP A 90 -0.01 20.66 -3.38
N MET A 91 0.14 19.33 -3.49
CA MET A 91 -0.62 18.51 -4.45
C MET A 91 -1.99 18.14 -3.89
N TYR A 92 -2.04 17.68 -2.64
CA TYR A 92 -3.27 17.25 -1.99
C TYR A 92 -3.24 17.45 -0.48
N SER A 93 -4.40 17.83 0.06
CA SER A 93 -4.59 17.88 1.51
C SER A 93 -4.45 16.50 2.15
N ARG A 94 -3.97 16.48 3.39
CA ARG A 94 -3.93 15.33 4.29
C ARG A 94 -5.28 14.63 4.35
N LYS A 95 -6.37 15.39 4.45
CA LYS A 95 -7.73 14.86 4.51
C LYS A 95 -8.06 14.04 3.26
N TYR A 96 -7.88 14.63 2.08
CA TYR A 96 -8.14 13.96 0.81
C TYR A 96 -7.32 12.68 0.65
N ARG A 97 -6.02 12.73 0.96
CA ARG A 97 -5.15 11.54 0.86
C ARG A 97 -5.59 10.41 1.79
N ARG A 98 -6.10 10.73 2.99
CA ARG A 98 -6.64 9.73 3.93
C ARG A 98 -7.96 9.14 3.44
N GLU A 99 -8.83 9.94 2.85
CA GLU A 99 -10.08 9.47 2.24
C GLU A 99 -9.81 8.53 1.05
N MET A 100 -8.80 8.86 0.23
CA MET A 100 -8.41 8.05 -0.92
C MET A 100 -7.85 6.67 -0.54
N ILE A 101 -7.30 6.49 0.66
CA ILE A 101 -6.94 5.15 1.18
C ILE A 101 -8.17 4.25 1.19
N SER A 102 -9.29 4.72 1.77
CA SER A 102 -10.55 3.95 1.80
C SER A 102 -11.03 3.59 0.40
N VAL A 103 -11.01 4.56 -0.52
CA VAL A 103 -11.47 4.36 -1.90
C VAL A 103 -10.65 3.29 -2.60
N TYR A 104 -9.32 3.38 -2.54
CA TYR A 104 -8.44 2.41 -3.21
C TYR A 104 -8.49 1.02 -2.58
N LEU A 105 -8.64 0.92 -1.25
CA LEU A 105 -8.78 -0.38 -0.60
C LEU A 105 -10.12 -1.05 -0.93
N LYS A 106 -11.23 -0.30 -0.95
CA LYS A 106 -12.54 -0.83 -1.40
C LYS A 106 -12.48 -1.37 -2.82
N ARG A 107 -11.95 -0.56 -3.76
CA ARG A 107 -11.72 -0.98 -5.17
C ARG A 107 -10.79 -2.19 -5.28
N SER A 108 -9.79 -2.28 -4.39
CA SER A 108 -8.88 -3.42 -4.36
C SER A 108 -9.63 -4.69 -3.94
N PHE A 109 -10.45 -4.62 -2.89
CA PHE A 109 -11.23 -5.77 -2.45
C PHE A 109 -12.24 -6.22 -3.51
N GLU A 110 -12.90 -5.28 -4.20
CA GLU A 110 -13.78 -5.60 -5.34
C GLU A 110 -13.07 -6.35 -6.47
N LYS A 111 -11.82 -5.97 -6.79
CA LYS A 111 -11.01 -6.66 -7.82
C LYS A 111 -10.49 -8.03 -7.39
N LEU A 112 -10.37 -8.27 -6.09
CA LEU A 112 -9.70 -9.46 -5.54
C LEU A 112 -10.67 -10.54 -5.07
N THR A 113 -11.93 -10.16 -4.82
CA THR A 113 -13.04 -11.09 -4.54
C THR A 113 -13.55 -11.64 -5.86
#